data_AF-A0A9N8WML6-F1
#
_entry.id   AF-A0A9N8WML6-F1
#
_cell.length_a   1.000
_cell.length_b   1.000
_cell.length_c   1.000
_cell.angle_alpha   90.00
_cell.angle_beta   90.00
_cell.angle_gamma   90.00
#
_symmetry.space_group_name_H-M   'P 1'
#
loop_
_entity.id
_entity.type
_entity.pdbx_description
1 polymer ?
#
loop_
_entity_poly.entity_id
_entity_poly.type
_entity_poly.pdbx_seq_one_letter_code
_entity_poly.pdbx_strand_id
1 'polypeptide(L)'
;MYFGKIIYYMHAIKFQKCGLPYAHIIIKLTPNLIRPQDIVKVISAELPSNKDFKQNHFHDLVKQFIIHQCTQRCKQQDNRYYWNYPQSIQESTTINEQGYVNYKCRTENNINIMLYNAFLLLKLNSHINVEVASTLHVISYLYKYIYKGPDQAKITIYMDNNDNNESEHQITDEIKDYLNAHYLSAMEATW
;
A
#
# COMPACT_ATOMS: atom_id res chain seq x y z
N MET A 1 5.21 17.32 -18.74
CA MET A 1 5.00 17.02 -17.31
C MET A 1 3.93 15.92 -17.26
N TYR A 2 4.23 14.72 -16.76
CA TYR A 2 3.32 13.55 -16.83
C TYR A 2 2.10 13.67 -15.91
N PHE A 3 2.19 14.54 -14.92
CA PHE A 3 1.10 14.96 -14.05
C PHE A 3 0.88 16.47 -14.22
N GLY A 4 -0.33 16.95 -13.90
CA GLY A 4 -0.63 18.39 -13.89
C GLY A 4 0.23 19.18 -12.89
N LYS A 5 -0.06 20.47 -12.70
CA LYS A 5 0.64 21.29 -11.70
C LYS A 5 0.32 20.76 -10.30
N ILE A 6 1.35 20.47 -9.51
CA ILE A 6 1.17 20.05 -8.11
C ILE A 6 0.78 21.27 -7.29
N ILE A 7 -0.30 21.16 -6.52
CA ILE A 7 -0.73 22.17 -5.55
C ILE A 7 -0.07 21.87 -4.19
N TYR A 8 -0.21 20.63 -3.73
CA TYR A 8 0.42 20.13 -2.51
C TYR A 8 0.60 18.61 -2.61
N TYR A 9 1.47 18.08 -1.76
CA TYR A 9 1.59 16.65 -1.54
C TYR A 9 1.79 16.37 -0.05
N MET A 10 1.42 15.17 0.37
CA MET A 10 1.67 14.65 1.71
C MET A 10 2.21 13.24 1.57
N HIS A 11 3.10 12.83 2.47
CA HIS A 11 3.58 11.46 2.50
C HIS A 11 3.80 10.96 3.92
N ALA A 12 3.72 9.64 4.08
CA ALA A 12 4.11 8.92 5.27
C ALA A 12 4.98 7.73 4.84
N ILE A 13 6.12 7.56 5.49
CA ILE A 13 7.00 6.40 5.27
C ILE A 13 6.78 5.45 6.43
N LYS A 14 6.52 4.19 6.11
CA LYS A 14 6.46 3.11 7.08
C LYS A 14 7.67 2.21 6.91
N PHE A 15 8.40 2.04 7.98
CA PHE A 15 9.42 1.01 8.13
C PHE A 15 8.73 -0.25 8.66
N GLN A 16 8.87 -1.37 7.96
CA GLN A 16 8.39 -2.66 8.46
C GLN A 16 9.56 -3.37 9.16
N LYS A 17 9.30 -4.05 10.28
CA LYS A 17 10.33 -4.70 11.12
C LYS A 17 11.41 -5.49 10.35
N CYS A 18 11.07 -6.10 9.21
CA CYS A 18 12.00 -6.83 8.35
C CYS A 18 11.78 -6.55 6.84
N GLY A 19 11.19 -5.42 6.48
CA GLY A 19 10.79 -5.12 5.09
C GLY A 19 11.35 -3.80 4.59
N LEU A 20 11.50 -3.67 3.27
CA LEU A 20 11.88 -2.41 2.64
C LEU A 20 10.90 -1.28 3.06
N PRO A 21 11.39 -0.04 3.17
CA PRO A 21 10.53 1.10 3.51
C PRO A 21 9.42 1.23 2.47
N TYR A 22 8.20 1.49 2.96
CA TYR A 22 7.02 1.68 2.12
C TYR A 22 6.50 3.10 2.28
N ALA A 23 6.26 3.80 1.17
CA ALA A 23 5.76 5.17 1.18
C ALA A 23 4.29 5.22 0.76
N HIS A 24 3.47 5.91 1.55
CA HIS A 24 2.15 6.36 1.16
C HIS A 24 2.28 7.82 0.74
N ILE A 25 1.96 8.14 -0.51
CA ILE A 25 2.10 9.50 -1.07
C ILE A 25 0.77 9.93 -1.68
N ILE A 26 0.31 11.13 -1.33
CA ILE A 26 -0.89 11.75 -1.89
C ILE A 26 -0.49 13.06 -2.55
N ILE A 27 -0.92 13.23 -3.80
CA ILE A 27 -0.57 14.40 -4.61
C ILE A 27 -1.86 15.06 -5.08
N LYS A 28 -2.02 16.34 -4.76
CA LYS A 28 -3.09 17.17 -5.31
C LYS A 28 -2.60 17.89 -6.56
N LEU A 29 -3.32 17.71 -7.66
CA LEU A 29 -3.00 18.29 -8.96
C LEU A 29 -4.02 19.39 -9.34
N THR A 30 -3.57 20.35 -10.14
CA THR A 30 -4.41 21.28 -10.91
C THR A 30 -4.02 21.23 -12.40
N PRO A 31 -4.98 21.07 -13.33
CA PRO A 31 -6.41 20.78 -13.08
C PRO A 31 -6.61 19.40 -12.43
N ASN A 32 -7.79 19.19 -11.83
CA ASN A 32 -8.13 17.90 -11.22
C ASN A 32 -8.29 16.82 -12.31
N LEU A 33 -7.79 15.61 -12.05
CA LEU A 33 -8.02 14.43 -12.88
C LEU A 33 -9.42 13.84 -12.58
N ILE A 34 -10.46 14.46 -13.14
CA ILE A 34 -11.86 14.06 -12.92
C ILE A 34 -12.48 13.28 -14.09
N ARG A 35 -11.90 13.38 -15.29
CA ARG A 35 -12.45 12.73 -16.48
C ARG A 35 -11.78 11.37 -16.67
N PRO A 36 -12.54 10.27 -16.89
CA PRO A 36 -11.96 8.96 -17.13
C PRO A 36 -10.92 8.96 -18.26
N GLN A 37 -11.17 9.73 -19.33
CA GLN A 37 -10.26 9.87 -20.46
C GLN A 37 -8.89 10.45 -20.08
N ASP A 38 -8.83 11.31 -19.07
CA ASP A 38 -7.58 11.88 -18.58
C ASP A 38 -6.89 10.95 -17.58
N ILE A 39 -7.66 10.20 -16.80
CA ILE A 39 -7.15 9.19 -15.86
C ILE A 39 -6.40 8.09 -16.60
N VAL A 40 -6.98 7.54 -17.69
CA VAL A 40 -6.39 6.45 -18.49
C VAL A 40 -5.07 6.85 -19.15
N LYS A 41 -4.82 8.15 -19.37
CA LYS A 41 -3.53 8.63 -19.90
C LYS A 41 -2.39 8.51 -18.88
N VAL A 42 -2.74 8.42 -17.60
CA VAL A 42 -1.79 8.52 -16.48
C VAL A 42 -1.71 7.20 -15.71
N ILE A 43 -2.82 6.47 -15.58
CA ILE A 43 -2.90 5.21 -14.82
C ILE A 43 -3.35 4.09 -15.74
N SER A 44 -2.67 2.96 -15.65
CA SER A 44 -2.96 1.73 -16.39
C SER A 44 -3.10 0.55 -15.45
N ALA A 45 -3.92 -0.42 -15.86
CA ALA A 45 -4.06 -1.75 -15.26
C ALA A 45 -3.74 -2.85 -16.30
N GLU A 46 -3.07 -2.51 -17.40
CA GLU A 46 -2.85 -3.44 -18.52
C GLU A 46 -1.39 -3.85 -18.64
N LEU A 47 -1.14 -5.09 -19.07
CA LEU A 47 0.20 -5.54 -19.42
C LEU A 47 0.62 -4.88 -20.75
N PRO A 48 1.74 -4.15 -20.80
CA PRO A 48 2.22 -3.54 -22.05
C PRO A 48 2.65 -4.61 -23.06
N SER A 49 2.71 -4.26 -24.34
CA SER A 49 3.23 -5.18 -25.37
C SER A 49 4.74 -5.35 -25.25
N ASN A 50 5.27 -6.47 -25.73
CA ASN A 50 6.70 -6.83 -25.70
C ASN A 50 7.31 -6.88 -27.12
N LYS A 51 6.94 -5.94 -27.99
CA LYS A 51 7.34 -5.99 -29.41
C LYS A 51 8.74 -5.44 -29.69
N ASP A 52 9.21 -4.48 -28.89
CA ASP A 52 10.50 -3.81 -29.08
C ASP A 52 11.31 -3.74 -27.77
N PHE A 53 12.64 -3.59 -27.85
CA PHE A 53 13.55 -3.63 -26.70
C PHE A 53 13.15 -2.70 -25.52
N LYS A 54 12.78 -1.44 -25.79
CA LYS A 54 12.30 -0.52 -24.74
C LYS A 54 10.99 -0.97 -24.10
N GLN A 55 10.10 -1.55 -24.90
CA GLN A 55 8.83 -2.08 -24.41
C GLN A 55 9.04 -3.39 -23.65
N ASN A 56 10.05 -4.18 -24.00
CA ASN A 56 10.44 -5.40 -23.28
C ASN A 56 10.89 -5.07 -21.86
N HIS A 57 11.81 -4.12 -21.69
CA HIS A 57 12.24 -3.73 -20.34
C HIS A 57 11.05 -3.28 -19.48
N PHE A 58 10.20 -2.41 -20.02
CA PHE A 58 9.02 -1.95 -19.29
C PHE A 58 8.03 -3.07 -18.96
N HIS A 59 7.79 -3.98 -19.91
CA HIS A 59 6.98 -5.17 -19.70
C HIS A 59 7.52 -6.06 -18.59
N ASP A 60 8.84 -6.23 -18.53
CA ASP A 60 9.49 -7.03 -17.48
C ASP A 60 9.34 -6.36 -16.11
N LEU A 61 9.43 -5.03 -16.03
CA LEU A 61 9.13 -4.29 -14.80
C LEU A 61 7.69 -4.47 -14.35
N VAL A 62 6.72 -4.42 -15.27
CA VAL A 62 5.31 -4.65 -14.93
C VAL A 62 5.11 -6.07 -14.40
N LYS A 63 5.73 -7.07 -15.04
CA LYS A 63 5.68 -8.46 -14.56
C LYS A 63 6.31 -8.65 -13.19
N GLN A 64 7.43 -7.98 -12.94
CA GLN A 64 8.19 -8.11 -11.70
C GLN A 64 7.49 -7.42 -10.53
N PHE A 65 6.95 -6.22 -10.75
CA PHE A 65 6.56 -5.33 -9.67
C PHE A 65 5.07 -5.04 -9.55
N ILE A 66 4.28 -5.29 -10.60
CA ILE A 66 2.89 -4.81 -10.68
C ILE A 66 1.86 -5.95 -10.69
N ILE A 67 2.30 -7.21 -10.85
CA ILE A 67 1.38 -8.34 -10.77
C ILE A 67 1.05 -8.64 -9.30
N HIS A 68 -0.23 -8.55 -8.97
CA HIS A 68 -0.77 -9.01 -7.70
C HIS A 68 -0.71 -10.53 -7.62
N GLN A 69 0.07 -11.04 -6.66
CA GLN A 69 0.09 -12.47 -6.35
C GLN A 69 -1.02 -12.79 -5.34
N CYS A 70 -2.14 -13.31 -5.83
CA CYS A 70 -3.26 -13.72 -5.00
C CYS A 70 -2.87 -14.95 -4.16
N THR A 71 -2.54 -14.72 -2.88
CA THR A 71 -2.25 -15.78 -1.90
C THR A 71 -3.49 -16.09 -1.05
N GLN A 72 -3.41 -17.10 -0.18
CA GLN A 72 -4.50 -17.42 0.76
C GLN A 72 -4.93 -16.23 1.62
N ARG A 73 -4.02 -15.29 1.91
CA ARG A 73 -4.33 -14.05 2.65
C ARG A 73 -5.27 -13.11 1.89
N CYS A 74 -5.36 -13.24 0.56
CA CYS A 74 -6.24 -12.43 -0.26
C CYS A 74 -7.70 -12.90 -0.16
N LYS A 75 -7.93 -14.20 0.12
CA LYS A 75 -9.26 -14.81 0.23
C LYS A 75 -9.92 -14.52 1.58
N GLN A 76 -11.14 -14.01 1.56
CA GLN A 76 -12.04 -13.96 2.71
C GLN A 76 -12.86 -15.25 2.80
N GLN A 77 -13.46 -15.51 3.96
CA GLN A 77 -14.30 -16.70 4.21
C GLN A 77 -15.53 -16.76 3.28
N ASP A 78 -15.98 -15.63 2.72
CA ASP A 78 -17.21 -15.54 1.91
C ASP A 78 -16.97 -15.41 0.40
N ASN A 79 -15.89 -15.98 -0.14
CA ASN A 79 -15.53 -15.87 -1.57
C ASN A 79 -15.28 -14.43 -2.06
N ARG A 80 -15.09 -13.49 -1.13
CA ARG A 80 -14.68 -12.10 -1.39
C ARG A 80 -13.18 -11.97 -1.23
N TYR A 81 -12.58 -10.96 -1.86
CA TYR A 81 -11.14 -10.73 -1.80
C TYR A 81 -10.83 -9.39 -1.13
N TYR A 82 -9.88 -9.36 -0.19
CA TYR A 82 -9.54 -8.16 0.60
C TYR A 82 -9.10 -6.95 -0.25
N TRP A 83 -8.59 -7.21 -1.46
CA TRP A 83 -7.94 -6.20 -2.30
C TRP A 83 -8.58 -6.06 -3.68
N ASN A 84 -9.81 -6.57 -3.87
CA ASN A 84 -10.54 -6.52 -5.15
C ASN A 84 -9.79 -7.17 -6.33
N TYR A 85 -8.93 -8.17 -6.04
CA TYR A 85 -8.31 -9.02 -7.05
C TYR A 85 -8.90 -10.42 -7.00
N PRO A 86 -9.20 -11.06 -8.14
CA PRO A 86 -9.02 -10.54 -9.50
C PRO A 86 -9.99 -9.39 -9.84
N GLN A 87 -9.51 -8.41 -10.60
CA GLN A 87 -10.33 -7.31 -11.10
C GLN A 87 -11.37 -7.81 -12.13
N SER A 88 -12.50 -7.12 -12.22
CA SER A 88 -13.50 -7.40 -13.24
C SER A 88 -13.03 -6.96 -14.62
N ILE A 89 -13.33 -7.76 -15.64
CA ILE A 89 -13.06 -7.41 -17.04
C ILE A 89 -14.00 -6.27 -17.45
N GLN A 90 -13.42 -5.18 -17.96
CA GLN A 90 -14.15 -3.98 -18.37
C GLN A 90 -13.45 -3.30 -19.56
N GLU A 91 -14.22 -2.91 -20.58
CA GLU A 91 -13.67 -2.38 -21.83
C GLU A 91 -13.17 -0.92 -21.74
N SER A 92 -13.74 -0.15 -20.82
CA SER A 92 -13.46 1.28 -20.64
C SER A 92 -13.39 1.66 -19.16
N THR A 93 -12.76 2.78 -18.84
CA THR A 93 -12.69 3.29 -17.46
C THR A 93 -13.93 4.11 -17.15
N THR A 94 -14.57 3.85 -16.01
CA THR A 94 -15.79 4.54 -15.55
C THR A 94 -15.61 5.02 -14.12
N ILE A 95 -16.42 6.00 -13.71
CA ILE A 95 -16.48 6.48 -12.33
C ILE A 95 -17.87 6.14 -11.82
N ASN A 96 -17.95 5.42 -10.70
CA ASN A 96 -19.23 5.05 -10.11
C ASN A 96 -19.86 6.22 -9.34
N GLU A 97 -21.11 6.08 -8.92
CA GLU A 97 -21.85 7.12 -8.18
C GLU A 97 -21.18 7.51 -6.84
N GLN A 98 -20.37 6.60 -6.29
CA GLN A 98 -19.60 6.81 -5.06
C GLN A 98 -18.26 7.51 -5.31
N GLY A 99 -17.91 7.81 -6.57
CA GLY A 99 -16.69 8.47 -6.99
C GLY A 99 -15.49 7.53 -7.23
N TYR A 100 -15.62 6.22 -7.00
CA TYR A 100 -14.57 5.25 -7.28
C TYR A 100 -14.38 5.05 -8.78
N VAL A 101 -13.12 4.92 -9.18
CA VAL A 101 -12.73 4.68 -10.57
C VAL A 101 -12.62 3.18 -10.81
N ASN A 102 -13.44 2.68 -11.73
CA ASN A 102 -13.32 1.33 -12.27
C ASN A 102 -12.44 1.39 -13.50
N TYR A 103 -11.24 0.83 -13.40
CA TYR A 103 -10.25 0.91 -14.47
C TYR A 103 -10.54 -0.10 -15.57
N LYS A 104 -10.04 0.24 -16.75
CA LYS A 104 -10.15 -0.59 -17.94
C LYS A 104 -9.24 -1.81 -17.80
N CYS A 105 -9.81 -3.01 -17.92
CA CYS A 105 -9.12 -4.29 -17.88
C CYS A 105 -9.70 -5.20 -18.96
N ARG A 106 -9.06 -5.25 -20.13
CA ARG A 106 -9.64 -5.90 -21.33
C ARG A 106 -9.51 -7.43 -21.40
N THR A 107 -8.58 -8.03 -20.66
CA THR A 107 -8.21 -9.44 -20.85
C THR A 107 -8.04 -10.14 -19.51
N GLU A 108 -8.28 -11.45 -19.46
CA GLU A 108 -8.01 -12.28 -18.28
C GLU A 108 -6.57 -12.16 -17.77
N ASN A 109 -5.60 -11.96 -18.68
CA ASN A 109 -4.20 -11.75 -18.30
C ASN A 109 -3.96 -10.47 -17.47
N ASN A 110 -4.90 -9.53 -17.48
CA ASN A 110 -4.76 -8.23 -16.79
C ASN A 110 -5.49 -8.19 -15.44
N ILE A 111 -6.29 -9.21 -15.10
CA ILE A 111 -7.16 -9.17 -13.91
C ILE A 111 -6.37 -9.10 -12.60
N ASN A 112 -5.10 -9.48 -12.62
CA ASN A 112 -4.21 -9.42 -11.45
C ASN A 112 -3.20 -8.27 -11.54
N ILE A 113 -3.32 -7.36 -12.50
CA ILE A 113 -2.39 -6.24 -12.65
C ILE A 113 -2.85 -5.10 -11.73
N MET A 114 -1.95 -4.67 -10.85
CA MET A 114 -2.18 -3.52 -9.99
C MET A 114 -2.17 -2.22 -10.78
N LEU A 115 -2.74 -1.17 -10.22
CA LEU A 115 -2.84 0.12 -10.90
C LEU A 115 -1.49 0.82 -10.83
N TYR A 116 -0.97 1.25 -11.98
CA TYR A 116 0.37 1.82 -12.04
C TYR A 116 0.45 3.01 -13.00
N ASN A 117 1.44 3.86 -12.78
CA ASN A 117 1.84 4.89 -13.72
C ASN A 117 3.17 4.48 -14.38
N ALA A 118 3.19 4.45 -15.71
CA ALA A 118 4.35 3.98 -16.49
C ALA A 118 5.64 4.76 -16.17
N PHE A 119 5.54 6.08 -16.04
CA PHE A 119 6.68 6.94 -15.75
C PHE A 119 7.23 6.71 -14.34
N LEU A 120 6.36 6.60 -13.33
CA LEU A 120 6.77 6.31 -11.96
C LEU A 120 7.41 4.93 -11.83
N LEU A 121 6.86 3.91 -12.50
CA LEU A 121 7.44 2.56 -12.51
C LEU A 121 8.85 2.58 -13.09
N LEU A 122 9.04 3.20 -14.26
CA LEU A 122 10.36 3.32 -14.90
C LEU A 122 11.35 4.13 -14.06
N LYS A 123 10.88 5.18 -13.38
CA LYS A 123 11.73 6.06 -12.59
C LYS A 123 12.15 5.43 -11.26
N LEU A 124 11.24 4.72 -10.60
CA LEU A 124 11.47 4.17 -9.26
C LEU A 124 11.98 2.73 -9.29
N ASN A 125 11.73 2.00 -10.39
CA ASN A 125 12.12 0.60 -10.54
C ASN A 125 11.69 -0.26 -9.34
N SER A 126 10.47 -0.05 -8.86
CA SER A 126 9.93 -0.66 -7.65
C SER A 126 8.46 -0.97 -7.77
N HIS A 127 7.95 -1.79 -6.84
CA HIS A 127 6.51 -2.01 -6.67
C HIS A 127 5.80 -0.69 -6.36
N ILE A 128 4.77 -0.36 -7.14
CA ILE A 128 3.93 0.82 -6.96
C ILE A 128 2.45 0.46 -7.17
N ASN A 129 1.57 1.08 -6.40
CA ASN A 129 0.13 1.10 -6.67
C ASN A 129 -0.33 2.57 -6.71
N VAL A 130 -0.93 2.99 -7.81
CA VAL A 130 -1.29 4.39 -8.09
C VAL A 130 -2.78 4.46 -8.40
N GLU A 131 -3.52 5.21 -7.60
CA GLU A 131 -4.98 5.32 -7.73
C GLU A 131 -5.42 6.79 -7.70
N VAL A 132 -6.47 7.12 -8.45
CA VAL A 132 -7.17 8.39 -8.28
C VAL A 132 -8.08 8.30 -7.06
N ALA A 133 -7.76 9.11 -6.06
CA ALA A 133 -8.59 9.31 -4.89
C ALA A 133 -9.45 10.57 -5.07
N SER A 134 -10.76 10.38 -5.26
CA SER A 134 -11.75 11.44 -5.42
C SER A 134 -12.67 11.59 -4.19
N THR A 135 -12.64 10.64 -3.27
CA THR A 135 -13.57 10.55 -2.14
C THR A 135 -12.94 11.07 -0.85
N LEU A 136 -13.78 11.48 0.12
CA LEU A 136 -13.33 11.88 1.46
C LEU A 136 -12.62 10.75 2.22
N HIS A 137 -12.75 9.48 1.78
CA HIS A 137 -12.00 8.35 2.34
C HIS A 137 -10.49 8.53 2.23
N VAL A 138 -10.01 9.38 1.30
CA VAL A 138 -8.59 9.75 1.22
C VAL A 138 -8.09 10.39 2.51
N ILE A 139 -8.95 11.15 3.20
CA ILE A 139 -8.62 11.81 4.47
C ILE A 139 -8.52 10.77 5.58
N SER A 140 -9.49 9.85 5.68
CA SER A 140 -9.45 8.75 6.64
C SER A 140 -8.25 7.83 6.41
N TYR A 141 -7.91 7.58 5.14
CA TYR A 141 -6.73 6.83 4.75
C TYR A 141 -5.46 7.54 5.22
N LEU A 142 -5.31 8.84 4.95
CA LEU A 142 -4.18 9.64 5.43
C LEU A 142 -4.07 9.61 6.94
N TYR A 143 -5.16 9.88 7.64
CA TYR A 143 -5.19 9.92 9.10
C TYR A 143 -4.68 8.58 9.68
N LYS A 144 -5.13 7.46 9.11
CA LYS A 144 -4.68 6.12 9.52
C LYS A 144 -3.16 5.94 9.41
N TYR A 145 -2.49 6.51 8.41
CA TYR A 145 -1.05 6.33 8.21
C TYR A 145 -0.20 7.40 8.91
N ILE A 146 -0.71 8.63 9.02
CA ILE A 146 -0.06 9.71 9.78
C ILE A 146 -0.06 9.38 11.28
N TYR A 147 -1.18 8.89 11.80
CA TYR A 147 -1.37 8.63 13.22
C TYR A 147 -1.23 7.14 13.60
N LYS A 148 -0.73 6.29 12.70
CA LYS A 148 -0.55 4.86 12.99
C LYS A 148 0.40 4.60 14.17
N GLY A 149 1.17 5.61 14.56
CA GLY A 149 2.22 5.52 15.56
C GLY A 149 3.39 4.66 15.09
N PRO A 150 4.56 4.79 15.72
CA PRO A 150 5.65 3.86 15.51
C PRO A 150 5.26 2.44 15.93
N ASP A 151 5.94 1.44 15.37
CA ASP A 151 5.76 0.05 15.81
C ASP A 151 6.28 -0.06 17.26
N GLN A 152 5.36 -0.11 18.23
CA GLN A 152 5.68 -0.24 19.65
C GLN A 152 5.93 -1.71 20.02
N ALA A 153 6.93 -1.95 20.85
CA ALA A 153 7.17 -3.25 21.47
C ALA A 153 6.76 -3.15 22.95
N LYS A 154 5.88 -4.05 23.37
CA LYS A 154 5.56 -4.26 24.78
C LYS A 154 6.48 -5.37 25.29
N ILE A 155 7.38 -5.02 26.21
CA ILE A 155 8.31 -5.97 26.82
C ILE A 155 7.82 -6.25 28.23
N THR A 156 7.58 -7.51 28.55
CA THR A 156 7.29 -7.98 29.91
C THR A 156 8.58 -8.52 30.51
N ILE A 157 8.98 -8.02 31.67
CA ILE A 157 10.16 -8.53 32.39
C ILE A 157 9.67 -9.53 33.44
N TYR A 158 10.11 -10.79 33.33
CA TYR A 158 9.90 -11.79 34.38
C TYR A 158 11.19 -11.91 35.20
N MET A 159 11.10 -11.68 36.50
CA MET A 159 12.18 -12.06 37.43
C MET A 159 12.00 -13.54 37.78
N ASP A 160 13.00 -14.35 37.47
CA ASP A 160 13.03 -15.77 37.84
C ASP A 160 13.32 -15.87 39.34
N ASN A 161 12.27 -15.79 40.16
CA ASN A 161 12.37 -16.00 41.59
C ASN A 161 12.51 -17.51 41.84
N ASN A 162 13.77 -17.97 41.85
CA ASN A 162 14.14 -19.34 42.14
C ASN A 162 14.08 -19.66 43.65
N ASP A 163 13.08 -19.13 44.36
CA ASP A 163 12.83 -19.41 45.77
C ASP A 163 11.56 -20.26 45.88
N ASN A 164 11.80 -21.57 46.03
CA ASN A 164 10.81 -22.55 46.44
C ASN A 164 10.22 -22.14 47.79
N ASN A 165 9.10 -21.43 47.81
CA ASN A 165 8.14 -21.44 48.92
C ASN A 165 6.76 -21.01 48.41
N GLU A 166 5.82 -21.95 48.47
CA GLU A 166 4.40 -21.72 48.22
C GLU A 166 3.82 -20.70 49.22
N SER A 167 2.77 -20.00 48.79
CA SER A 167 1.83 -19.16 49.57
C SER A 167 2.15 -17.67 49.66
N GLU A 168 1.61 -16.88 48.72
CA GLU A 168 0.66 -15.79 48.98
C GLU A 168 0.41 -15.05 47.66
N HIS A 169 -0.80 -14.52 47.47
CA HIS A 169 -1.18 -13.72 46.30
C HIS A 169 -0.22 -12.54 46.12
N GLN A 170 0.82 -12.75 45.32
CA GLN A 170 1.67 -11.69 44.84
C GLN A 170 0.80 -10.86 43.90
N ILE A 171 0.38 -9.69 44.37
CA ILE A 171 -0.32 -8.69 43.56
C ILE A 171 0.68 -8.31 42.46
N THR A 172 0.59 -8.97 41.30
CA THR A 172 1.28 -8.53 40.09
C THR A 172 0.71 -7.17 39.75
N ASP A 173 1.50 -6.13 40.05
CA ASP A 173 1.21 -4.76 39.68
C ASP A 173 1.35 -4.66 38.16
N GLU A 174 0.24 -4.85 37.44
CA GLU A 174 0.16 -4.76 35.97
C GLU A 174 0.72 -3.43 35.44
N ILE A 175 0.89 -2.40 36.28
CA ILE A 175 1.43 -1.09 35.92
C ILE A 175 2.98 -1.09 35.96
N LYS A 176 3.62 -1.96 36.74
CA LYS A 176 5.09 -1.96 36.92
C LYS A 176 5.86 -2.91 35.99
N ASP A 177 5.20 -3.86 35.33
CA ASP A 177 5.89 -4.95 34.61
C ASP A 177 6.04 -4.75 33.09
N TYR A 178 5.67 -3.58 32.55
CA TYR A 178 5.77 -3.33 31.11
C TYR A 178 6.61 -2.10 30.79
N LEU A 179 7.72 -2.34 30.08
CA LEU A 179 8.43 -1.27 29.37
C LEU A 179 7.77 -1.09 28.00
N ASN A 180 7.21 0.10 27.77
CA ASN A 180 6.86 0.54 26.42
C ASN A 180 8.14 1.02 25.75
N ALA A 181 8.73 0.16 24.92
CA ALA A 181 9.92 0.48 24.16
C ALA A 181 9.57 0.80 22.70
N HIS A 182 10.20 1.85 22.16
CA HIS A 182 10.15 2.14 20.75
C HIS A 182 11.27 1.35 20.06
N TYR A 183 10.89 0.43 19.16
CA TYR A 183 11.85 -0.23 18.28
C TYR A 183 12.22 0.70 17.13
N LEU A 184 13.46 1.17 17.12
CA LEU A 184 14.05 1.89 15.98
C LEU A 184 14.76 0.89 15.08
N SER A 185 14.26 0.69 13.86
CA SER A 185 14.98 -0.11 12.87
C SER A 185 16.19 0.65 12.32
N ALA A 186 17.21 -0.07 11.83
CA ALA A 186 18.38 0.58 11.20
C ALA A 186 17.98 1.52 10.04
N MET A 187 16.95 1.14 9.27
CA MET A 187 16.43 1.95 8.16
C MET A 187 15.76 3.23 8.64
N GLU A 188 15.05 3.16 9.77
CA GLU A 188 14.40 4.32 10.40
C GLU A 188 15.43 5.27 11.02
N ALA A 189 16.53 4.76 11.57
CA ALA A 189 17.61 5.57 12.13
C ALA A 189 18.43 6.33 11.07
N THR A 190 18.44 5.86 9.81
CA THR A 190 19.18 6.50 8.71
C THR A 190 18.41 7.58 7.96
N TRP A 191 17.10 7.68 8.18
CA TRP A 191 16.21 8.58 7.44
C TRP A 191 15.98 9.89 8.19
#